data_AF-G4Z9S0-F1
#
_entry.id   AF-G4Z9S0-F1
#
_cell.length_a   1.000
_cell.length_b   1.000
_cell.length_c   1.000
_cell.angle_alpha   90.00
_cell.angle_beta   90.00
_cell.angle_gamma   90.00
#
_symmetry.space_group_name_H-M   'P 1'
#
loop_
_entity.id
_entity.type
_entity.pdbx_description
1 polymer ?
#
loop_
_entity_poly.entity_id
_entity_poly.type
_entity_poly.pdbx_seq_one_letter_code
_entity_poly.pdbx_strand_id
1 'polypeptide(L)'
;VAAFKRHNPEWSKIRVVMSDKALHEKEVLLEGWPNARQLLCRWHVETWLKKQCSRLGDVGPTETKELKSIMKGLVNAASQEHYDDLKKALLETVGNNDENLLYKSFMKHWDTTADEWVMFKRGDVPHLMNNTNNRLESEWAASNRLLTVVSLLMSSSPC
;
A
#
# COMPACT_ATOMS: atom_id res chain seq x y z
N VAL A 1 11.59 -11.23 14.30
CA VAL A 1 10.53 -11.08 15.34
C VAL A 1 11.06 -11.21 16.77
N ALA A 2 11.71 -12.31 17.17
CA ALA A 2 12.14 -12.52 18.56
C ALA A 2 13.05 -11.42 19.13
N ALA A 3 14.05 -10.97 18.35
CA ALA A 3 14.92 -9.86 18.73
C ALA A 3 14.16 -8.55 18.94
N PHE A 4 13.15 -8.26 18.10
CA PHE A 4 12.31 -7.07 18.26
C PHE A 4 11.51 -7.13 19.57
N LYS A 5 10.82 -8.24 19.83
CA LYS A 5 10.00 -8.42 21.04
C LYS A 5 10.82 -8.30 22.33
N ARG A 6 12.08 -8.77 22.32
CA ARG A 6 13.01 -8.64 23.45
C ARG A 6 13.30 -7.18 23.83
N HIS A 7 13.39 -6.29 22.85
CA HIS A 7 13.73 -4.89 23.07
C HIS A 7 12.50 -3.97 23.12
N ASN A 8 11.30 -4.50 22.88
CA ASN A 8 10.05 -3.73 22.83
C ASN A 8 8.99 -4.44 23.67
N PRO A 9 8.98 -4.29 25.00
CA PRO A 9 8.07 -5.01 25.90
C PRO A 9 6.59 -4.80 25.57
N GLU A 10 6.25 -3.65 24.98
CA GLU A 10 4.89 -3.29 24.57
C GLU A 10 4.52 -3.75 23.15
N TRP A 11 5.30 -4.67 22.56
CA TRP A 11 5.06 -5.17 21.19
C TRP A 11 3.63 -5.74 20.99
N SER A 12 2.97 -6.18 22.05
CA SER A 12 1.60 -6.67 22.01
C SER A 12 0.57 -5.57 21.77
N LYS A 13 0.92 -4.29 22.01
CA LYS A 13 0.06 -3.12 21.76
C LYS A 13 0.04 -2.69 20.29
N ILE A 14 0.88 -3.29 19.46
CA ILE A 14 1.03 -2.94 18.05
C ILE A 14 -0.25 -3.32 17.32
N ARG A 15 -0.91 -2.32 16.74
CA ARG A 15 -2.19 -2.50 16.02
C ARG A 15 -2.04 -2.51 14.51
N VAL A 16 -0.90 -2.05 13.99
CA VAL A 16 -0.61 -2.02 12.55
C VAL A 16 0.85 -2.36 12.30
N VAL A 17 1.07 -3.15 11.26
CA VAL A 17 2.38 -3.41 10.68
C VAL A 17 2.34 -3.02 9.21
N MET A 18 3.25 -2.12 8.80
CA MET A 18 3.43 -1.77 7.39
C MET A 18 4.62 -2.53 6.79
N SER A 19 4.51 -2.98 5.54
CA SER A 19 5.61 -3.62 4.79
C SER A 19 5.72 -3.07 3.35
N ASP A 20 6.88 -3.24 2.71
CA ASP A 20 7.17 -2.77 1.35
C ASP A 20 6.34 -3.57 0.31
N LYS A 21 6.63 -4.86 0.16
CA LYS A 21 5.78 -5.91 -0.43
C LYS A 21 6.59 -7.20 -0.46
N ALA A 22 6.47 -8.01 0.58
CA ALA A 22 6.95 -9.39 0.54
C ALA A 22 5.80 -10.30 0.95
N LEU A 23 5.14 -10.91 -0.05
CA LEU A 23 4.05 -11.86 0.19
C LEU A 23 4.51 -13.03 1.09
N HIS A 24 5.80 -13.40 1.02
CA HIS A 24 6.38 -14.43 1.87
C HIS A 24 6.55 -14.01 3.34
N GLU A 25 6.46 -12.71 3.64
CA GLU A 25 6.56 -12.20 5.02
C GLU A 25 5.18 -12.06 5.67
N LYS A 26 4.08 -12.18 4.91
CA LYS A 26 2.73 -11.99 5.45
C LYS A 26 2.43 -12.96 6.60
N GLU A 27 2.81 -14.22 6.44
CA GLU A 27 2.68 -15.26 7.46
C GLU A 27 3.60 -14.97 8.66
N VAL A 28 4.86 -14.61 8.41
CA VAL A 28 5.84 -14.29 9.45
C VAL A 28 5.41 -13.06 10.28
N LEU A 29 4.82 -12.05 9.63
CA LEU A 29 4.29 -10.86 10.29
C LEU A 29 3.00 -11.19 11.06
N LEU A 30 2.16 -12.10 10.56
CA LEU A 30 0.97 -12.58 11.25
C LEU A 30 1.35 -13.37 12.51
N GLU A 31 2.34 -14.26 12.44
CA GLU A 31 2.87 -14.98 13.61
C GLU A 31 3.51 -14.01 14.61
N GLY A 32 4.20 -12.98 14.12
CA GLY A 32 4.82 -11.97 14.95
C GLY A 32 3.82 -11.08 15.68
N TRP A 33 2.77 -10.65 14.99
CA TRP A 33 1.77 -9.69 15.47
C TRP A 33 0.37 -10.10 15.00
N PRO A 34 -0.22 -11.16 15.59
CA PRO A 34 -1.48 -11.73 15.11
C PRO A 34 -2.67 -10.76 15.23
N ASN A 35 -2.58 -9.79 16.14
CA ASN A 35 -3.61 -8.80 16.38
C ASN A 35 -3.39 -7.48 15.61
N ALA A 36 -2.32 -7.38 14.83
CA ALA A 36 -2.01 -6.18 14.06
C ALA A 36 -2.57 -6.30 12.63
N ARG A 37 -3.21 -5.23 12.16
CA ARG A 37 -3.59 -5.09 10.76
C ARG A 37 -2.32 -4.93 9.91
N GLN A 38 -2.16 -5.78 8.91
CA GLN A 38 -1.07 -5.66 7.96
C GLN A 38 -1.46 -4.70 6.83
N LEU A 39 -0.60 -3.74 6.53
CA LEU A 39 -0.77 -2.79 5.45
C LEU A 39 0.47 -2.80 4.56
N LEU A 40 0.28 -2.50 3.28
CA LEU A 40 1.40 -2.21 2.39
C LEU A 40 1.75 -0.72 2.43
N CYS A 41 3.02 -0.44 2.20
CA CYS A 41 3.53 0.92 2.04
C CYS A 41 3.03 1.48 0.71
N ARG A 42 2.32 2.63 0.77
CA ARG A 42 1.73 3.25 -0.42
C ARG A 42 2.76 3.60 -1.48
N TRP A 43 3.91 4.13 -1.07
CA TRP A 43 4.96 4.53 -2.01
C TRP A 43 5.50 3.33 -2.82
N HIS A 44 5.71 2.20 -2.15
CA HIS A 44 6.18 0.97 -2.81
C HIS A 44 5.12 0.37 -3.71
N VAL A 45 3.85 0.36 -3.27
CA VAL A 45 2.71 -0.07 -4.08
C VAL A 45 2.60 0.79 -5.35
N GLU A 46 2.58 2.11 -5.21
CA GLU A 46 2.50 3.05 -6.33
C GLU A 46 3.68 2.85 -7.30
N THR A 47 4.90 2.76 -6.77
CA THR A 47 6.11 2.55 -7.58
C THR A 47 6.05 1.23 -8.34
N TRP A 48 5.61 0.15 -7.69
CA TRP A 48 5.50 -1.16 -8.32
C TRP A 48 4.42 -1.19 -9.41
N LEU A 49 3.24 -0.62 -9.14
CA LEU A 49 2.13 -0.56 -10.08
C LEU A 49 2.51 0.25 -11.32
N LYS A 50 3.14 1.42 -11.13
CA LYS A 50 3.66 2.23 -12.23
C LYS A 50 4.69 1.50 -13.09
N LYS A 51 5.54 0.67 -12.49
CA LYS A 51 6.48 -0.19 -13.24
C LYS A 51 5.74 -1.22 -14.08
N GLN A 52 4.60 -1.74 -13.62
CA GLN A 52 3.83 -2.71 -14.41
C GLN A 52 3.15 -2.08 -15.61
N CYS A 53 2.75 -0.80 -15.55
CA CYS A 53 2.18 -0.11 -16.71
C CYS A 53 3.08 -0.25 -17.95
N SER A 54 4.40 -0.10 -17.78
CA SER A 54 5.36 -0.23 -18.89
C SER A 54 5.73 -1.68 -19.25
N ARG A 55 5.45 -2.66 -18.38
CA ARG A 55 5.81 -4.07 -18.60
C ARG A 55 4.66 -4.91 -19.15
N LEU A 56 3.44 -4.61 -18.72
CA LEU A 56 2.25 -5.41 -18.95
C LEU A 56 1.12 -4.62 -19.63
N GLY A 57 1.25 -3.29 -19.71
CA GLY A 57 0.19 -2.43 -20.25
C GLY A 57 -0.08 -2.66 -21.73
N ASP A 58 0.95 -3.00 -22.53
CA ASP A 58 0.85 -3.27 -23.97
C ASP A 58 0.06 -2.19 -24.74
N VAL A 59 0.40 -0.93 -24.47
CA VAL A 59 -0.22 0.26 -25.06
C VAL A 59 0.84 1.29 -25.45
N GLY A 60 0.44 2.33 -26.18
CA GLY A 60 1.32 3.41 -26.59
C GLY A 60 1.91 4.22 -25.43
N PRO A 61 2.90 5.10 -25.70
CA PRO A 61 3.54 5.92 -24.67
C PRO A 61 2.58 6.87 -23.95
N THR A 62 1.59 7.41 -24.66
CA THR A 62 0.57 8.32 -24.10
C THR A 62 -0.31 7.59 -23.10
N GLU A 63 -0.86 6.46 -23.51
CA GLU A 63 -1.69 5.59 -22.68
C GLU A 63 -0.87 5.04 -21.51
N THR A 64 0.40 4.67 -21.71
CA THR A 64 1.29 4.25 -20.63
C THR A 64 1.48 5.34 -19.56
N LYS A 65 1.56 6.61 -19.96
CA LYS A 65 1.63 7.75 -19.03
C LYS A 65 0.33 7.91 -18.26
N GLU A 66 -0.81 7.77 -18.94
CA GLU A 66 -2.14 7.80 -18.33
C GLU A 66 -2.34 6.66 -17.34
N LEU A 67 -1.99 5.42 -17.70
CA LEU A 67 -2.00 4.27 -16.81
C LEU A 67 -1.20 4.53 -15.52
N LYS A 68 -0.03 5.18 -15.61
CA LYS A 68 0.77 5.54 -14.42
C LYS A 68 0.07 6.58 -13.53
N SER A 69 -0.69 7.50 -14.13
CA SER A 69 -1.51 8.47 -13.41
C SER A 69 -2.68 7.77 -12.71
N ILE A 70 -3.37 6.87 -13.42
CA ILE A 70 -4.47 6.05 -12.89
C ILE A 70 -3.99 5.19 -11.72
N MET A 71 -2.83 4.51 -11.84
CA MET A 71 -2.27 3.71 -10.75
C MET A 71 -1.96 4.56 -9.50
N LYS A 72 -1.45 5.78 -9.67
CA LYS A 72 -1.29 6.73 -8.56
C LYS A 72 -2.65 7.10 -7.96
N GLY A 73 -3.65 7.36 -8.80
CA GLY A 73 -5.02 7.62 -8.38
C GLY A 73 -5.58 6.48 -7.53
N LEU A 74 -5.45 5.23 -7.98
CA LEU A 74 -6.00 4.05 -7.30
C LEU A 74 -5.44 3.89 -5.89
N VAL A 75 -4.13 4.10 -5.71
CA VAL A 75 -3.47 4.05 -4.39
C VAL A 75 -3.99 5.14 -3.45
N ASN A 76 -4.27 6.31 -4.01
CA ASN A 76 -4.63 7.52 -3.26
C ASN A 76 -6.13 7.83 -3.27
N ALA A 77 -6.96 6.90 -3.75
CA ALA A 77 -8.40 7.11 -3.84
C ALA A 77 -8.98 7.44 -2.45
N ALA A 78 -9.86 8.44 -2.43
CA ALA A 78 -10.46 8.99 -1.22
C ALA A 78 -11.85 8.40 -0.92
N SER A 79 -12.44 7.66 -1.86
CA SER A 79 -13.73 7.00 -1.72
C SER A 79 -13.81 5.76 -2.61
N GLN A 80 -14.78 4.90 -2.33
CA GLN A 80 -15.09 3.74 -3.17
C GLN A 80 -15.49 4.16 -4.59
N GLU A 81 -16.30 5.21 -4.71
CA GLU A 81 -16.72 5.78 -5.99
C GLU A 81 -15.52 6.22 -6.86
N HIS A 82 -14.61 7.02 -6.29
CA HIS A 82 -13.42 7.48 -7.02
C HIS A 82 -12.52 6.30 -7.42
N TYR A 83 -12.40 5.28 -6.56
CA TYR A 83 -11.65 4.08 -6.86
C TYR A 83 -12.28 3.27 -8.00
N ASP A 84 -13.60 3.12 -8.02
CA ASP A 84 -14.31 2.40 -9.07
C ASP A 84 -14.27 3.14 -10.41
N ASP A 85 -14.32 4.47 -10.41
CA ASP A 85 -14.15 5.28 -11.62
C ASP A 85 -12.74 5.15 -12.20
N LEU A 86 -11.71 5.13 -11.36
CA LEU A 86 -10.34 4.88 -11.80
C LEU A 86 -10.13 3.46 -12.36
N LYS A 87 -10.88 2.46 -11.86
CA LYS A 87 -10.86 1.11 -12.45
C LYS A 87 -11.52 1.06 -13.83
N LYS A 88 -12.61 1.81 -14.04
CA LYS A 88 -13.22 1.96 -15.37
C LYS A 88 -12.23 2.62 -16.32
N ALA A 89 -11.61 3.73 -15.90
CA ALA A 89 -10.59 4.41 -16.68
C ALA A 89 -9.41 3.49 -17.00
N LEU A 90 -8.97 2.65 -16.06
CA LEU A 90 -7.93 1.65 -16.31
C LEU A 90 -8.29 0.70 -17.46
N LEU A 91 -9.51 0.18 -17.49
CA LEU A 91 -10.00 -0.71 -18.55
C LEU A 91 -10.12 0.03 -19.89
N GLU A 92 -10.64 1.25 -19.88
CA GLU A 92 -10.76 2.10 -21.06
C GLU A 92 -9.39 2.41 -21.67
N THR A 93 -8.38 2.77 -20.87
CA THR A 93 -7.03 3.09 -21.33
C THR A 93 -6.31 1.88 -21.95
N VAL A 94 -6.65 0.63 -21.56
CA VAL A 94 -6.15 -0.58 -22.23
C VAL A 94 -7.03 -1.02 -23.41
N GLY A 95 -7.88 -0.13 -23.93
CA GLY A 95 -8.72 -0.37 -25.10
C GLY A 95 -9.95 -1.22 -24.83
N ASN A 96 -10.49 -1.17 -23.60
CA ASN A 96 -11.58 -2.03 -23.13
C ASN A 96 -11.26 -3.54 -23.26
N ASN A 97 -9.98 -3.89 -23.23
CA ASN A 97 -9.49 -5.26 -23.32
C ASN A 97 -9.29 -5.84 -21.91
N ASP A 98 -10.27 -6.58 -21.43
CA ASP A 98 -10.20 -7.28 -20.14
C ASP A 98 -9.18 -8.43 -20.13
N GLU A 99 -8.72 -8.88 -21.32
CA GLU A 99 -7.64 -9.84 -21.48
C GLU A 99 -6.23 -9.23 -21.38
N ASN A 100 -6.13 -7.90 -21.28
CA ASN A 100 -4.85 -7.21 -21.11
C ASN A 100 -4.12 -7.68 -19.83
N LEU A 101 -2.82 -7.98 -19.95
CA LEU A 101 -2.04 -8.56 -18.86
C LEU A 101 -1.95 -7.66 -17.62
N LEU A 102 -1.88 -6.33 -17.80
CA LEU A 102 -1.89 -5.39 -16.69
C LEU A 102 -3.24 -5.44 -15.97
N TYR A 103 -4.34 -5.34 -16.72
CA TYR A 103 -5.69 -5.32 -16.16
C TYR A 103 -6.00 -6.63 -15.41
N LYS A 104 -5.77 -7.79 -16.04
CA LYS A 104 -5.97 -9.11 -15.39
C LYS A 104 -5.16 -9.24 -14.11
N SER A 105 -3.87 -8.88 -14.17
CA SER A 105 -2.97 -8.97 -13.01
C SER A 105 -3.42 -8.05 -11.89
N PHE A 106 -3.85 -6.82 -12.21
CA PHE A 106 -4.39 -5.86 -11.26
C PHE A 106 -5.67 -6.40 -10.59
N MET A 107 -6.67 -6.79 -11.38
CA MET A 107 -7.95 -7.27 -10.84
C MET A 107 -7.78 -8.53 -9.99
N LYS A 108 -6.90 -9.44 -10.40
CA LYS A 108 -6.69 -10.70 -9.67
C LYS A 108 -5.91 -10.52 -8.37
N HIS A 109 -4.86 -9.70 -8.36
CA HIS A 109 -3.89 -9.68 -7.27
C HIS A 109 -3.91 -8.41 -6.41
N TRP A 110 -4.40 -7.30 -6.95
CA TRP A 110 -4.36 -6.01 -6.27
C TRP A 110 -5.74 -5.54 -5.85
N ASP A 111 -6.73 -5.64 -6.73
CA ASP A 111 -8.11 -5.24 -6.39
C ASP A 111 -8.67 -6.09 -5.24
N THR A 112 -8.38 -7.40 -5.25
CA THR A 112 -8.75 -8.35 -4.18
C THR A 112 -8.10 -8.06 -2.82
N THR A 113 -7.05 -7.24 -2.79
CA THR A 113 -6.32 -6.87 -1.57
C THR A 113 -6.31 -5.36 -1.31
N ALA A 114 -7.24 -4.61 -1.94
CA ALA A 114 -7.35 -3.15 -1.86
C ALA A 114 -7.31 -2.61 -0.41
N ASP A 115 -7.86 -3.37 0.53
CA ASP A 115 -7.97 -3.02 1.95
C ASP A 115 -6.59 -2.87 2.64
N GLU A 116 -5.54 -3.43 2.04
CA GLU A 116 -4.17 -3.41 2.57
C GLU A 116 -3.39 -2.17 2.10
N TRP A 117 -3.79 -1.51 1.00
CA TRP A 117 -2.96 -0.51 0.34
C TRP A 117 -3.70 0.76 -0.13
N VAL A 118 -5.02 0.71 -0.34
CA VAL A 118 -5.81 1.88 -0.78
C VAL A 118 -6.09 2.83 0.39
N MET A 119 -5.89 4.13 0.17
CA MET A 119 -5.97 5.13 1.23
C MET A 119 -7.32 5.15 1.99
N PHE A 120 -8.45 5.24 1.30
CA PHE A 120 -9.75 5.35 1.97
C PHE A 120 -10.13 4.10 2.78
N LYS A 121 -9.64 2.92 2.39
CA LYS A 121 -9.91 1.66 3.10
C LYS A 121 -9.07 1.47 4.36
N ARG A 122 -8.05 2.32 4.57
CA ARG A 122 -7.18 2.26 5.75
C ARG A 122 -7.81 2.91 6.99
N GLY A 123 -8.96 3.59 6.87
CA GLY A 123 -9.54 4.53 7.84
C GLY A 123 -9.82 4.06 9.28
N ASP A 124 -9.93 2.75 9.55
CA ASP A 124 -10.21 2.22 10.91
C ASP A 124 -8.96 1.92 11.76
N VAL A 125 -7.77 2.20 11.24
CA VAL A 125 -6.57 2.29 12.06
C VAL A 125 -6.65 3.62 12.81
N PRO A 126 -6.26 3.72 14.10
CA PRO A 126 -6.14 4.99 14.81
C PRO A 126 -5.12 5.90 14.11
N HIS A 127 -5.55 6.54 13.03
CA HIS A 127 -4.86 7.65 12.42
C HIS A 127 -5.17 8.80 13.36
N LEU A 128 -4.25 9.09 14.28
CA LEU A 128 -4.07 10.48 14.70
C LEU A 128 -4.13 11.30 13.41
N MET A 129 -4.97 12.34 13.38
CA MET A 129 -5.08 13.31 12.28
C MET A 129 -3.75 14.08 12.08
N ASN A 130 -2.67 13.35 11.91
CA ASN A 130 -1.34 13.83 11.64
C ASN A 130 -1.07 13.43 10.19
N ASN A 131 -1.48 14.33 9.33
CA ASN A 131 -1.14 14.44 7.90
C ASN A 131 0.38 14.40 7.59
N THR A 132 1.25 14.09 8.55
CA THR A 132 2.69 13.88 8.35
C THR A 132 3.09 12.45 7.97
N ASN A 133 2.15 11.59 7.56
CA ASN A 133 2.54 10.37 6.85
C ASN A 133 3.16 10.69 5.48
N ASN A 134 2.88 11.86 4.88
CA ASN A 134 3.60 12.32 3.68
C ASN A 134 5.05 12.77 3.96
N ARG A 135 5.34 13.32 5.15
CA ARG A 135 6.72 13.72 5.51
C ARG A 135 7.57 12.48 5.76
N LEU A 136 7.03 11.56 6.54
CA LEU A 136 7.65 10.26 6.79
C LEU A 136 7.80 9.46 5.49
N GLU A 137 6.77 9.35 4.64
CA GLU A 137 6.89 8.67 3.35
C GLU A 137 7.90 9.34 2.39
N SER A 138 8.05 10.68 2.43
CA SER A 138 9.08 11.39 1.64
C SER A 138 10.50 11.14 2.13
N GLU A 139 10.70 11.00 3.45
CA GLU A 139 11.98 10.62 4.06
C GLU A 139 12.26 9.11 3.88
N TRP A 140 11.21 8.28 3.80
CA TRP A 140 11.29 6.83 3.61
C TRP A 140 11.55 6.40 2.17
N ALA A 141 11.06 7.16 1.18
CA ALA A 141 11.44 7.01 -0.23
C ALA A 141 12.95 7.11 -0.46
N ALA A 142 13.69 7.73 0.46
CA ALA A 142 15.15 7.86 0.40
C ALA A 142 15.91 6.65 0.99
N SER A 143 15.29 5.75 1.77
CA SER A 143 16.03 4.80 2.65
C SER A 143 15.97 3.30 2.32
N ASN A 144 15.17 2.83 1.36
CA ASN A 144 15.29 1.51 0.68
C ASN A 144 15.64 0.27 1.55
N ARG A 145 15.14 0.17 2.79
CA ARG A 145 15.32 -0.99 3.68
C ARG A 145 13.97 -1.48 4.17
N LEU A 146 13.84 -2.79 4.36
CA LEU A 146 12.73 -3.44 5.05
C LEU A 146 12.36 -2.67 6.33
N LEU A 147 11.21 -2.01 6.35
CA LEU A 147 10.72 -1.26 7.50
C LEU A 147 9.45 -1.92 8.03
N THR A 148 9.55 -2.61 9.16
CA THR A 148 8.41 -2.87 10.05
C THR A 148 8.03 -1.53 10.68
N VAL A 149 7.03 -0.82 10.14
CA VAL A 149 6.43 0.29 10.89
C VAL A 149 5.59 -0.33 12.00
N VAL A 150 6.19 -0.42 13.17
CA VAL A 150 5.48 -0.51 14.43
C VAL A 150 5.05 0.91 14.78
N SER A 151 3.76 1.22 14.72
CA SER A 151 3.25 2.45 15.31
C SER A 151 3.46 2.36 16.83
N LEU A 152 4.55 2.95 17.31
CA LEU A 152 4.75 3.28 18.71
C LEU A 152 3.81 4.44 19.03
N LEU A 153 2.68 4.14 19.66
CA LEU A 153 1.97 5.13 20.48
C LEU A 153 2.84 5.41 21.72
N MET A 154 3.94 6.13 21.53
CA MET A 154 4.57 6.86 22.63
C MET A 154 3.69 8.07 22.89
N SER A 155 2.64 7.87 23.69
CA SER A 155 2.07 8.96 24.46
C SER A 155 3.11 9.33 25.52
N SER A 156 4.00 10.24 25.16
CA SER A 156 4.77 11.00 26.14
C SER A 156 3.77 11.77 27.01
N SER A 157 3.79 11.53 28.30
CA SER A 157 3.46 12.57 29.29
C SER A 157 4.35 12.38 30.52
N PRO A 158 4.75 13.49 31.15
CA PRO A 158 6.05 13.62 31.77
C PRO A 158 6.03 13.28 33.26
N CYS A 159 7.13 12.70 33.72
CA CYS A 159 7.88 13.15 34.90
C CYS A 159 9.32 12.64 34.76
#